data_AF-A0A958W690-F1
#
_entry.id   AF-A0A958W690-F1
#
_cell.length_a   1.000
_cell.length_b   1.000
_cell.length_c   1.000
_cell.angle_alpha   90.00
_cell.angle_beta   90.00
_cell.angle_gamma   90.00
#
_symmetry.space_group_name_H-M   'P 1'
#
loop_
_entity.id
_entity.type
_entity.pdbx_description
1 polymer ?
#
loop_
_entity_poly.entity_id
_entity_poly.type
_entity_poly.pdbx_seq_one_letter_code
_entity_poly.pdbx_strand_id
1 'polypeptide(L)' 'QDGIDIRGYYWWSAWDNFEWHLGPTKRFGLYELDLETMERRKRKSADIYSQLAHYNMLELIDEEKEELAIK' A
#
# COMPACT_ATOMS: atom_id res chain seq x y z
N GLN A 1 16.57 -6.52 24.23
CA GLN A 1 16.43 -6.88 22.82
C GLN A 1 17.54 -6.15 22.10
N ASP A 2 18.52 -6.88 21.59
CA ASP A 2 19.53 -6.30 20.72
C ASP A 2 18.81 -5.91 19.43
N GLY A 3 18.75 -4.61 19.19
CA GLY A 3 17.99 -4.03 18.09
C GLY A 3 18.61 -4.44 16.75
N ILE A 4 17.77 -4.83 15.81
CA ILE A 4 18.19 -4.95 14.41
C ILE A 4 18.26 -3.51 13.86
N ASP A 5 19.39 -3.13 13.27
CA ASP A 5 19.58 -1.84 12.62
C ASP A 5 18.80 -1.79 11.29
N ILE A 6 17.50 -1.55 11.38
CA ILE A 6 16.61 -1.38 10.22
C ILE A 6 16.61 0.09 9.82
N ARG A 7 17.12 0.36 8.62
CA ARG A 7 17.30 1.73 8.12
C ARG A 7 16.21 2.20 7.16
N GLY A 8 15.29 1.31 6.77
CA GLY A 8 14.24 1.67 5.83
C GLY A 8 13.29 0.54 5.49
N TYR A 9 12.20 0.91 4.84
CA TYR A 9 11.13 0.03 4.41
C TYR A 9 10.58 0.49 3.05
N TYR A 10 10.41 -0.46 2.14
CA TYR A 10 9.80 -0.21 0.83
C TYR A 10 8.59 -1.11 0.64
N TRP A 11 7.47 -0.51 0.25
CA TRP A 11 6.27 -1.26 -0.08
C TRP A 11 6.39 -1.89 -1.48
N TRP A 12 6.13 -3.19 -1.58
CA TRP A 12 5.92 -3.86 -2.86
C TRP A 12 4.41 -3.86 -3.18
N SER A 13 3.93 -3.11 -4.17
CA SER A 13 4.67 -2.29 -5.15
C SER A 13 3.96 -0.97 -5.42
N ALA A 14 4.57 -0.11 -6.23
CA ALA A 14 3.96 1.19 -6.57
C ALA A 14 2.62 1.01 -7.31
N TRP A 15 2.51 0.09 -8.26
CA TRP A 15 1.26 -0.20 -8.98
C TRP A 15 1.12 -1.71 -9.26
N ASP A 16 -0.09 -2.14 -9.58
CA ASP A 16 -0.34 -3.53 -9.95
C ASP A 16 0.51 -3.94 -11.15
N ASN A 17 1.22 -5.05 -11.01
CA ASN A 17 2.17 -5.53 -11.98
C ASN A 17 1.84 -6.98 -12.41
N PHE A 18 2.66 -7.51 -13.31
CA PHE A 18 2.59 -8.91 -13.72
C PHE A 18 3.34 -9.77 -12.68
N GLU A 19 2.60 -10.56 -11.91
CA GLU A 19 3.15 -11.32 -10.79
C GLU A 19 3.65 -12.69 -11.25
N TRP A 20 4.80 -12.71 -11.92
CA TRP A 20 5.52 -13.94 -12.30
C TRP A 20 4.60 -14.98 -12.95
N HIS A 21 4.60 -16.21 -12.43
CA HIS A 21 3.78 -17.32 -12.92
C HIS A 21 2.27 -17.13 -12.70
N LEU A 22 1.84 -16.18 -11.84
CA LEU A 22 0.44 -15.86 -11.61
C LEU A 22 -0.10 -14.82 -12.61
N GLY A 23 0.79 -14.24 -13.43
CA GLY A 23 0.45 -13.22 -14.40
C GLY A 23 -0.24 -12.00 -13.78
N PRO A 24 -1.13 -11.31 -14.51
CA PRO A 24 -1.74 -10.07 -14.03
C PRO A 24 -2.94 -10.29 -13.08
N THR A 25 -3.04 -11.45 -12.43
CA THR A 25 -4.21 -11.81 -11.62
C THR A 25 -4.13 -11.34 -10.17
N LYS A 26 -2.94 -10.95 -9.69
CA LYS A 26 -2.72 -10.42 -8.34
C LYS A 26 -2.48 -8.92 -8.37
N ARG A 27 -2.96 -8.24 -7.32
CA ARG A 27 -3.00 -6.78 -7.22
C ARG A 27 -2.36 -6.35 -5.90
N PHE A 28 -1.05 -6.13 -5.92
CA PHE A 28 -0.25 -5.71 -4.76
C PHE A 28 0.07 -4.22 -4.75
N GLY A 29 -0.32 -3.49 -5.80
CA GLY A 29 0.04 -2.10 -5.99
C GLY A 29 -0.65 -1.18 -4.99
N LEU A 30 0.05 -0.14 -4.55
CA LEU A 30 -0.55 1.05 -3.94
C LEU A 30 -1.51 1.75 -4.93
N TYR A 31 -1.25 1.59 -6.23
CA TYR A 31 -2.10 2.05 -7.32
C TYR A 31 -2.63 0.87 -8.13
N GLU A 32 -3.93 0.89 -8.40
CA GLU A 32 -4.53 0.05 -9.41
C GLU A 32 -4.03 0.43 -10.79
N LEU A 33 -3.79 -0.55 -11.66
CA LEU A 33 -3.47 -0.34 -13.06
C LEU A 33 -4.55 -0.96 -13.93
N ASP A 34 -5.22 -0.14 -14.73
CA ASP A 34 -6.07 -0.58 -15.82
C ASP A 34 -5.19 -1.04 -16.99
N LEU A 35 -5.34 -2.31 -17.40
CA LEU A 35 -4.48 -2.90 -18.44
C LEU A 35 -4.94 -2.59 -19.86
N GLU A 36 -6.14 -2.05 -20.05
CA GLU A 36 -6.63 -1.62 -21.36
C GLU A 36 -6.28 -0.16 -21.60
N THR A 37 -6.47 0.70 -20.59
CA THR A 37 -6.29 2.15 -20.72
C THR A 37 -4.95 2.67 -20.20
N MET A 38 -4.22 1.86 -19.43
CA MET A 38 -3.01 2.26 -18.68
C MET A 38 -3.24 3.30 -17.58
N GLU A 39 -4.50 3.60 -17.25
CA GLU A 39 -4.83 4.50 -16.16
C GLU A 39 -4.44 3.91 -14.81
N ARG A 40 -3.96 4.78 -13.91
CA ARG A 40 -3.59 4.40 -12.55
C ARG A 40 -4.57 5.02 -11.56
N ARG A 41 -5.20 4.19 -10.73
CA ARG A 41 -6.13 4.67 -9.69
C ARG A 41 -5.52 4.44 -8.30
N LYS A 42 -5.43 5.50 -7.52
CA LYS A 42 -4.84 5.46 -6.17
C LYS A 42 -5.72 4.63 -5.22
N ARG A 43 -5.13 3.73 -4.43
CA ARG A 43 -5.83 3.02 -3.34
C ARG A 43 -5.64 3.74 -2.01
N LYS A 44 -6.50 3.46 -1.03
CA LYS A 44 -6.38 3.98 0.34
C LYS A 44 -5.01 3.69 0.96
N SER A 45 -4.43 2.52 0.66
CA SER A 45 -3.09 2.14 1.13
C SER A 45 -2.00 3.11 0.64
N ALA A 46 -2.15 3.74 -0.53
CA ALA A 46 -1.21 4.76 -1.00
C ALA A 46 -1.21 6.00 -0.12
N ASP A 47 -2.38 6.42 0.38
CA ASP A 47 -2.50 7.55 1.30
C ASP A 47 -1.87 7.21 2.65
N ILE A 48 -2.12 6.01 3.16
CA ILE A 48 -1.49 5.51 4.39
C ILE A 48 0.04 5.48 4.24
N TYR A 49 0.55 4.91 3.14
CA TYR A 49 1.99 4.84 2.89
C TYR A 49 2.60 6.24 2.70
N SER A 50 1.88 7.17 2.08
CA SER A 50 2.30 8.57 1.97
C SER A 50 2.39 9.26 3.33
N GLN A 51 1.43 9.00 4.23
CA GLN A 51 1.46 9.54 5.60
C GLN A 51 2.63 8.96 6.38
N LEU A 52 2.85 7.64 6.31
CA LEU A 52 4.00 6.98 6.92
C LEU A 52 5.31 7.60 6.44
N ALA A 53 5.48 7.76 5.12
CA ALA A 53 6.71 8.32 4.55
C ALA A 53 6.92 9.80 4.90
N HIS A 54 5.84 10.57 5.03
CA HIS A 54 5.92 12.01 5.29
C HIS A 54 6.11 12.33 6.78
N TYR A 55 5.35 11.65 7.65
CA TYR A 55 5.34 11.90 9.09
C TYR A 55 6.23 10.95 9.89
N ASN A 56 6.77 9.92 9.25
CA ASN A 56 7.55 8.85 9.89
C ASN A 56 6.80 8.19 11.05
N MET A 57 5.46 8.15 10.96
CA MET A 57 4.55 7.67 11.98
C MET A 57 3.23 7.24 11.32
N LEU A 58 2.56 6.27 11.94
CA LEU A 58 1.18 5.92 11.65
C LEU A 58 0.38 5.96 12.94
N GLU A 59 -0.80 6.57 12.90
CA GLU A 59 -1.77 6.40 13.97
C GLU A 59 -2.51 5.08 13.75
N LEU A 60 -2.40 4.18 14.71
CA LEU A 60 -3.18 2.96 14.70
C LEU A 60 -4.61 3.31 15.09
N ILE A 61 -5.53 3.04 14.18
CA ILE A 61 -6.96 3.19 14.43
C ILE A 61 -7.47 1.81 14.85
N ASP A 62 -8.10 1.70 16.02
CA ASP A 62 -8.72 0.43 16.45
C ASP A 62 -9.81 -0.02 15.47
N GLU A 63 -10.03 -1.34 15.36
CA GLU A 63 -10.95 -1.98 14.41
C GLU A 63 -12.36 -1.35 14.42
N GLU A 64 -12.86 -0.94 15.59
CA GLU A 64 -14.17 -0.28 15.73
C GLU A 64 -14.27 1.07 15.01
N LYS A 65 -13.16 1.81 14.89
CA LYS A 65 -13.09 3.10 14.20
C LYS A 65 -12.90 2.94 12.70
N GLU A 66 -12.31 1.83 12.25
CA GLU A 66 -12.12 1.53 10.83
C GLU A 66 -13.46 1.26 10.11
N GLU A 67 -14.38 0.52 10.74
CA GLU A 67 -15.75 0.33 10.23
C GLU A 67 -16.54 1.64 10.11
N LEU A 68 -16.30 2.60 11.02
CA LEU A 68 -16.94 3.91 10.99
C LEU A 68 -16.38 4.83 9.88
N ALA A 69 -15.10 4.67 9.52
CA ALA A 69 -14.42 5.49 8.50
C ALA A 69 -14.63 4.97 7.06
N ILE A 70 -15.15 3.75 6.90
CA ILE A 70 -15.45 3.14 5.60
C ILE A 70 -16.93 3.34 5.19
N LYS A 71 -17.82 3.68 6.13
CA LYS A 71 -19.18 4.16 5.85
C LYS A 71 -19.19 5.62 5.40
#